data_AF-A0A7J8HTU2-F1
#
_entry.id   AF-A0A7J8HTU2-F1
#
_cell.length_a   1.000
_cell.length_b   1.000
_cell.length_c   1.000
_cell.angle_alpha   90.00
_cell.angle_beta   90.00
_cell.angle_gamma   90.00
#
_symmetry.space_group_name_H-M   'P 1'
#
loop_
_entity.id
_entity.type
_entity.pdbx_description
1 polymer ?
#
loop_
_entity_poly.entity_id
_entity_poly.type
_entity_poly.pdbx_seq_one_letter_code
_entity_poly.pdbx_strand_id
1 'polypeptide(L)'
;MDTLAVALRVAEEAIEEAISKAEAYGDSLDKQHEASYLRDHKEELTEELATTILQKIIRKQKSRSEQQTEEEPGWPQPPRCSAKAADEGTTASAGGHRPSSSFWVSLEARPRPHA
;
A
#
# COMPACT_ATOMS: atom_id res chain seq x y z
N MET A 1 -15.39 -4.32 25.37
CA MET A 1 -15.23 -4.33 23.89
C MET A 1 -14.56 -5.64 23.55
N ASP A 2 -15.20 -6.44 22.69
CA ASP A 2 -14.60 -7.70 22.23
C ASP A 2 -13.64 -7.40 21.07
N THR A 3 -12.35 -7.66 21.25
CA THR A 3 -11.31 -7.32 20.26
C THR A 3 -11.40 -8.17 19.01
N LEU A 4 -11.90 -9.41 19.13
CA LEU A 4 -12.14 -10.30 17.99
C LEU A 4 -13.29 -9.77 17.14
N ALA A 5 -14.41 -9.39 17.74
CA ALA A 5 -15.53 -8.80 17.00
C ALA A 5 -15.16 -7.51 16.25
N VAL A 6 -14.27 -6.69 16.84
CA VAL A 6 -13.75 -5.51 16.14
C VAL A 6 -12.85 -5.92 14.97
N ALA A 7 -11.96 -6.89 15.15
CA ALA A 7 -11.06 -7.36 14.09
C ALA A 7 -11.81 -7.97 12.91
N LEU A 8 -12.85 -8.78 13.16
CA LEU A 8 -13.69 -9.36 12.12
C LEU A 8 -14.38 -8.29 11.27
N ARG A 9 -14.99 -7.28 11.89
CA ARG A 9 -15.64 -6.19 11.13
C ARG A 9 -14.65 -5.40 10.28
N VAL A 10 -13.48 -5.08 10.83
CA VAL A 10 -12.44 -4.35 10.08
C VAL A 10 -11.91 -5.19 8.93
N ALA A 11 -11.73 -6.50 9.13
CA ALA A 11 -11.33 -7.40 8.07
C ALA A 11 -12.38 -7.49 6.96
N GLU A 12 -13.65 -7.67 7.31
CA GLU A 12 -14.74 -7.72 6.33
C GLU A 12 -14.84 -6.43 5.52
N GLU A 13 -14.80 -5.27 6.18
CA GLU A 13 -14.84 -3.95 5.50
C GLU A 13 -13.64 -3.77 4.56
N ALA A 14 -12.44 -4.20 4.96
CA ALA A 14 -11.25 -4.11 4.11
C ALA A 14 -11.35 -4.99 2.85
N ILE A 15 -11.91 -6.20 2.97
CA ILE A 15 -12.13 -7.09 1.83
C ILE A 15 -13.22 -6.52 0.90
N GLU A 16 -14.30 -5.99 1.45
CA GLU A 16 -15.37 -5.34 0.67
C GLU A 16 -14.88 -4.08 -0.07
N GLU A 17 -14.02 -3.28 0.56
CA GLU A 17 -13.38 -2.15 -0.09
C GLU A 17 -12.46 -2.62 -1.23
N ALA A 18 -11.67 -3.67 -1.01
CA ALA A 18 -10.79 -4.23 -2.04
C ALA A 18 -11.57 -4.77 -3.25
N ILE A 19 -12.68 -5.47 -3.01
CA ILE A 19 -13.61 -5.95 -4.05
C ILE A 19 -14.18 -4.76 -4.84
N SER A 20 -14.76 -3.78 -4.14
CA SER A 20 -15.36 -2.59 -4.75
C SER A 20 -14.34 -1.81 -5.58
N LYS A 21 -13.10 -1.71 -5.09
CA LYS A 21 -12.00 -1.07 -5.80
C LYS A 21 -11.61 -1.84 -7.05
N ALA A 22 -11.49 -3.17 -6.99
CA ALA A 22 -11.17 -3.99 -8.16
C ALA A 22 -12.26 -3.87 -9.24
N GLU A 23 -13.54 -3.87 -8.84
CA GLU A 23 -14.68 -3.71 -9.75
C GLU A 23 -14.78 -2.35 -10.43
N ALA A 24 -14.32 -1.30 -9.76
CA ALA A 24 -14.26 0.04 -10.37
C ALA A 24 -13.32 0.06 -11.59
N TYR A 25 -12.35 -0.86 -11.67
CA TYR A 25 -11.45 -1.06 -12.82
C TYR A 25 -11.94 -2.19 -13.73
N GLY A 26 -13.22 -2.15 -14.12
CA GLY A 26 -13.88 -3.20 -14.89
C GLY A 26 -13.42 -3.37 -16.34
N ASP A 27 -12.50 -2.56 -16.82
CA ASP A 27 -11.86 -2.63 -18.15
C ASP A 27 -10.60 -3.52 -18.17
N SER A 28 -10.04 -3.84 -17.00
CA SER A 28 -8.88 -4.73 -16.85
C SER A 28 -9.33 -6.15 -16.48
N LEU A 29 -8.99 -7.12 -17.34
CA LEU A 29 -9.24 -8.54 -17.08
C LEU A 29 -8.63 -9.01 -15.76
N ASP A 30 -7.43 -8.52 -15.43
CA ASP A 30 -6.75 -8.85 -14.17
C ASP A 30 -7.56 -8.39 -12.96
N LYS A 31 -8.18 -7.20 -13.04
CA LYS A 31 -9.01 -6.65 -11.96
C LYS A 31 -10.35 -7.36 -11.83
N GLN A 32 -10.92 -7.83 -12.94
CA GLN A 32 -12.09 -8.71 -12.90
C GLN A 32 -11.76 -10.07 -12.23
N HIS A 33 -10.61 -10.67 -12.54
CA HIS A 33 -10.15 -11.90 -11.88
C HIS A 33 -9.89 -11.68 -10.39
N GLU A 34 -9.25 -10.58 -10.02
CA GLU A 34 -9.01 -10.20 -8.62
C GLU A 34 -10.34 -10.05 -7.87
N ALA A 35 -11.32 -9.33 -8.43
CA ALA A 35 -12.65 -9.19 -7.83
C ALA A 35 -13.38 -10.54 -7.67
N SER A 36 -13.28 -11.43 -8.67
CA SER A 36 -13.85 -12.78 -8.58
C SER A 36 -13.20 -13.58 -7.45
N TYR A 37 -11.86 -13.59 -7.40
CA TYR A 37 -11.11 -14.31 -6.38
C TYR A 37 -11.47 -13.84 -4.97
N LEU A 38 -11.51 -12.52 -4.75
CA LEU A 38 -11.85 -11.94 -3.46
C LEU A 38 -13.29 -12.25 -3.03
N ARG A 39 -14.25 -12.31 -3.97
CA ARG A 39 -15.63 -12.72 -3.68
C ARG A 39 -15.72 -14.18 -3.30
N ASP A 40 -15.08 -15.05 -4.08
CA ASP A 40 -15.15 -16.50 -3.89
C ASP A 40 -14.48 -16.95 -2.59
N HIS A 41 -13.47 -16.20 -2.11
CA HIS A 41 -12.69 -16.48 -0.90
C HIS A 41 -12.93 -15.47 0.23
N LYS A 42 -14.02 -14.69 0.18
CA LYS A 42 -14.28 -13.60 1.13
C LYS A 42 -14.21 -14.06 2.59
N GLU A 43 -14.83 -15.19 2.91
CA GLU A 43 -14.91 -15.70 4.29
C GLU A 43 -13.54 -16.10 4.83
N GLU A 44 -12.79 -16.93 4.09
CA GLU A 44 -11.45 -17.39 4.47
C GLU A 44 -10.50 -16.20 4.66
N LEU A 45 -10.46 -15.27 3.70
CA LEU A 45 -9.61 -14.08 3.78
C LEU A 45 -9.99 -13.18 4.98
N THR A 46 -11.27 -13.10 5.32
CA THR A 46 -11.75 -12.33 6.47
C THR A 46 -11.27 -12.97 7.78
N GLU A 47 -11.37 -14.29 7.90
CA GLU A 47 -10.89 -15.01 9.09
C GLU A 47 -9.38 -14.91 9.27
N GLU A 48 -8.61 -15.13 8.20
CA GLU A 48 -7.16 -15.00 8.20
C GLU A 48 -6.71 -13.57 8.55
N LEU A 49 -7.38 -12.58 7.98
CA LEU A 49 -7.06 -11.18 8.26
C LEU A 49 -7.43 -10.79 9.70
N ALA A 50 -8.60 -11.24 10.19
CA ALA A 50 -9.03 -10.98 11.57
C ALA A 50 -8.08 -11.61 12.60
N THR A 51 -7.67 -12.86 12.38
CA THR A 51 -6.68 -13.54 13.23
C THR A 51 -5.33 -12.82 13.19
N THR A 52 -4.89 -12.36 12.00
CA THR A 52 -3.67 -11.58 11.85
C THR A 52 -3.75 -10.25 12.61
N ILE A 53 -4.86 -9.53 12.51
CA ILE A 53 -5.11 -8.29 13.25
C ILE A 53 -5.07 -8.56 14.76
N LEU A 54 -5.76 -9.59 15.23
CA LEU A 54 -5.79 -9.97 16.64
C LEU A 54 -4.38 -10.32 17.15
N GLN A 55 -3.63 -11.13 16.41
CA GLN A 55 -2.24 -11.47 16.74
C GLN A 55 -1.36 -10.21 16.81
N LYS A 56 -1.49 -9.30 15.85
CA LYS A 56 -0.75 -8.03 15.85
C LYS A 56 -1.11 -7.17 17.07
N ILE A 57 -2.38 -7.09 17.44
CA ILE A 57 -2.85 -6.35 18.63
C ILE A 57 -2.28 -6.98 19.91
N ILE A 58 -2.38 -8.30 20.08
CA ILE A 58 -1.85 -9.01 21.25
C ILE A 58 -0.33 -8.82 21.36
N ARG A 59 0.39 -8.98 20.25
CA ARG A 59 1.86 -8.76 20.21
C ARG A 59 2.22 -7.32 20.60
N LYS A 60 1.53 -6.32 20.04
CA LYS A 60 1.76 -4.90 20.36
C LYS A 60 1.38 -4.56 21.80
N GLN A 61 0.33 -5.18 22.34
CA GLN A 61 -0.07 -4.99 23.73
C GLN A 61 0.98 -5.56 24.68
N LYS A 62 1.48 -6.78 24.39
CA LYS A 62 2.52 -7.44 25.17
C LYS A 62 3.84 -6.69 25.10
N SER A 63 4.26 -6.26 23.91
CA SER A 63 5.45 -5.42 23.78
C SER A 63 5.27 -4.11 24.54
N ARG A 64 4.13 -3.41 24.41
CA ARG A 64 3.87 -2.17 25.14
C ARG A 64 3.83 -2.33 26.66
N SER A 65 3.39 -3.48 27.18
CA SER A 65 3.49 -3.78 28.62
C SER A 65 4.91 -4.02 29.10
N GLU A 66 5.82 -4.45 28.22
CA GLU A 66 7.25 -4.62 28.52
C GLU A 66 8.07 -3.35 28.17
N GLN A 67 7.56 -2.50 27.27
CA GLN A 67 8.28 -1.45 26.53
C GLN A 67 7.66 -0.06 26.79
N GLN A 68 7.39 0.27 28.06
CA GLN A 68 7.19 1.66 28.49
C GLN A 68 8.46 2.52 28.29
N THR A 69 9.56 1.91 27.83
CA THR A 69 10.74 2.58 27.29
C THR A 69 10.89 2.24 25.80
N GLU A 70 10.73 3.26 24.98
CA GLU A 70 11.25 3.41 23.62
C GLU A 70 10.70 2.55 22.45
N GLU A 71 10.32 3.29 21.41
CA GLU A 71 10.09 2.89 20.01
C GLU A 71 8.68 2.39 19.61
N GLU A 72 7.96 3.34 19.01
CA GLU A 72 6.72 3.15 18.26
C GLU A 72 7.06 2.56 16.88
N PRO A 73 6.61 1.35 16.52
CA PRO A 73 6.78 0.86 15.15
C PRO A 73 5.74 1.56 14.27
N GLY A 74 6.11 2.73 13.77
CA GLY A 74 5.32 3.51 12.83
C GLY A 74 5.09 2.72 11.56
N TRP A 75 3.81 2.57 11.18
CA TRP A 75 3.45 2.16 9.82
C TRP A 75 4.17 3.08 8.82
N PRO A 76 4.72 2.56 7.71
CA PRO A 76 5.33 3.40 6.69
C PRO A 76 4.24 4.33 6.14
N GLN A 77 4.28 5.58 6.57
CA GLN A 77 3.43 6.64 6.02
C GLN A 77 3.76 6.74 4.53
N PRO A 78 2.76 6.68 3.63
CA PRO A 78 3.01 7.01 2.23
C PRO A 78 3.60 8.43 2.19
N PRO A 79 4.66 8.68 1.38
CA PRO A 79 5.35 9.94 1.39
C PRO A 79 4.36 11.08 1.13
N ARG A 80 4.12 11.89 2.16
CA ARG A 80 3.36 13.13 2.03
C ARG A 80 4.16 14.02 1.11
N CYS A 81 3.69 14.15 -0.13
CA CYS A 81 4.23 15.10 -1.09
C CYS A 81 4.00 16.50 -0.52
N SER A 82 5.00 17.00 0.21
CA SER A 82 5.00 18.34 0.77
C SER A 82 5.42 19.29 -0.33
N ALA A 83 4.44 19.95 -0.93
CA ALA A 83 4.68 21.14 -1.71
C ALA A 83 5.31 22.20 -0.77
N LYS A 84 6.61 22.46 -0.94
CA LYS A 84 7.20 23.71 -0.47
C LYS A 84 7.35 24.64 -1.65
N ALA A 85 6.43 25.59 -1.72
CA ALA A 85 6.70 26.89 -2.32
C ALA A 85 7.89 27.51 -1.58
N ALA A 86 9.00 27.69 -2.28
CA ALA A 86 10.07 28.58 -1.87
C ALA A 86 9.93 29.82 -2.75
N ASP A 87 9.43 30.88 -2.11
CA ASP A 87 9.54 32.26 -2.54
C ASP A 87 11.02 32.62 -2.68
N GLU A 88 11.47 32.95 -3.88
CA GLU A 88 12.71 33.70 -4.09
C GLU A 88 12.52 34.60 -5.31
N GLY A 89 12.40 35.89 -5.07
CA GLY A 89 12.27 36.89 -6.12
C GLY A 89 13.57 37.07 -6.89
N THR A 90 13.50 37.13 -8.22
CA THR A 90 14.29 38.00 -9.09
C THR A 90 13.78 37.89 -10.53
N THR A 91 13.71 39.03 -11.18
CA THR A 91 13.26 39.31 -12.55
C THR A 91 14.04 38.55 -13.62
N ALA A 92 13.34 37.96 -14.61
CA ALA A 92 13.55 38.14 -16.07
C ALA A 92 13.20 36.89 -16.91
N SER A 93 12.31 37.12 -17.87
CA SER A 93 12.34 36.67 -19.27
C SER A 93 12.57 35.19 -19.65
N ALA A 94 11.52 34.65 -20.28
CA ALA A 94 11.51 33.82 -21.50
C ALA A 94 12.05 32.37 -21.45
N GLY A 95 11.26 31.48 -22.06
CA GLY A 95 11.76 30.25 -22.70
C GLY A 95 11.09 28.99 -22.21
N GLY A 96 10.16 28.45 -23.01
CA GLY A 96 9.43 27.22 -22.70
C GLY A 96 10.32 25.97 -22.72
N HIS A 97 10.00 25.00 -21.86
CA HIS A 97 10.59 23.67 -21.89
C HIS A 97 9.53 22.59 -21.66
N ARG A 98 9.11 22.02 -22.80
CA ARG A 98 8.65 20.66 -23.07
C ARG A 98 8.99 19.64 -21.96
N PRO A 99 8.02 18.85 -21.44
CA PRO A 99 8.35 17.77 -20.52
C PRO A 99 9.12 16.67 -21.26
N SER A 100 10.35 16.44 -20.79
CA SER A 100 11.26 15.42 -21.29
C SER A 100 10.78 14.05 -20.83
N SER A 101 10.13 13.31 -21.73
CA SER A 101 10.01 11.87 -21.61
C SER A 101 11.41 11.25 -21.73
N SER A 102 11.86 10.54 -20.71
CA SER A 102 12.90 9.54 -20.85
C SER A 102 12.46 8.26 -20.15
N PHE A 103 11.64 7.53 -20.91
CA PHE A 103 11.61 6.08 -21.09
C PHE A 103 12.60 5.29 -20.22
N TRP A 104 12.04 4.38 -19.42
CA TRP A 104 12.75 3.30 -18.75
C TRP A 104 13.52 2.47 -19.79
N VAL A 105 14.85 2.45 -19.66
CA VAL A 105 15.72 1.53 -20.40
C VAL A 105 15.88 0.26 -19.56
N SER A 106 15.21 -0.82 -19.99
CA SER A 106 15.49 -2.17 -19.50
C SER A 106 16.88 -2.59 -20.00
N LEU A 107 17.78 -2.96 -19.09
CA LEU A 107 19.04 -3.61 -19.45
C LEU A 107 18.95 -5.11 -19.15
N GLU A 108 18.57 -5.86 -20.19
CA GLU A 108 18.64 -7.32 -20.21
C GLU A 108 19.97 -7.78 -20.86
N ALA A 109 20.50 -8.88 -20.32
CA ALA A 109 21.44 -9.83 -20.93
C ALA A 109 22.88 -9.37 -21.31
N ARG A 110 23.88 -10.01 -20.68
CA ARG A 110 25.24 -10.15 -21.24
C ARG A 110 25.59 -11.65 -21.40
N PRO A 111 26.08 -12.10 -22.56
CA PRO A 111 26.64 -13.44 -22.73
C PRO A 111 28.16 -13.49 -22.45
N ARG A 112 28.63 -14.72 -22.20
CA ARG A 112 30.01 -15.12 -21.85
C ARG A 112 31.01 -14.91 -22.99
N PRO A 113 32.30 -14.61 -22.71
CA PRO A 113 33.36 -14.76 -23.70
C PRO A 113 34.05 -16.13 -23.63
N HIS A 114 34.19 -16.75 -24.81
CA HIS A 114 35.09 -17.85 -25.13
C HIS A 114 36.51 -17.29 -25.37
N ALA A 115 37.53 -18.05 -24.97
CA ALA A 115 38.86 -18.05 -25.56
C ALA A 115 39.26 -19.51 -25.78
#